data_AF-A0A315R736-F1
#
_entry.id   AF-A0A315R736-F1
#
_cell.length_a   1.000
_cell.length_b   1.000
_cell.length_c   1.000
_cell.angle_alpha   90.00
_cell.angle_beta   90.00
_cell.angle_gamma   90.00
#
_symmetry.space_group_name_H-M   'P 1'
#
loop_
_entity.id
_entity.type
_entity.pdbx_description
1 polymer ?
#
loop_
_entity_poly.entity_id
_entity_poly.type
_entity_poly.pdbx_seq_one_letter_code
_entity_poly.pdbx_strand_id
1 'polypeptide(L)'
;MSESRKLNVELPVYLVEEIERYCKNNNQQRNNFLNQAVKFYLKELKKEEVRNHLRDGYKKMAGLNQQLADEGLSSECYSYLCYEQRLVECEKIESKKG
;
A
#
# COMPACT_ATOMS: atom_id res chain seq x y z
N MET A 1 -24.45 4.10 -24.04
CA MET A 1 -25.07 4.89 -22.96
C MET A 1 -24.97 4.06 -21.68
N SER A 2 -24.29 4.55 -20.66
CA SER A 2 -24.19 3.84 -19.37
C SER A 2 -25.53 3.89 -18.66
N GLU A 3 -26.11 2.72 -18.39
CA GLU A 3 -27.36 2.59 -17.63
C GLU A 3 -27.22 3.26 -16.25
N SER A 4 -28.19 4.08 -15.89
CA SER A 4 -28.24 4.77 -14.60
C SER A 4 -29.39 4.22 -13.77
N ARG A 5 -29.12 3.76 -12.55
CA ARG A 5 -30.14 3.40 -11.56
C ARG A 5 -30.27 4.49 -10.50
N LYS A 6 -31.50 4.82 -10.11
CA LYS A 6 -31.79 5.78 -9.04
C LYS A 6 -31.61 5.10 -7.68
N LEU A 7 -30.94 5.79 -6.76
CA LEU A 7 -30.77 5.39 -5.37
C LEU A 7 -31.39 6.48 -4.48
N ASN A 8 -32.31 6.10 -3.59
CA ASN A 8 -32.84 7.00 -2.57
C ASN A 8 -32.07 6.74 -1.26
N VAL A 9 -31.54 7.81 -0.66
CA VAL A 9 -30.76 7.75 0.57
C VAL A 9 -31.25 8.85 1.49
N GLU A 10 -31.42 8.53 2.77
CA GLU A 10 -31.71 9.51 3.81
C GLU A 10 -30.41 10.01 4.43
N LEU A 11 -30.26 11.33 4.50
CA LEU A 11 -29.10 12.00 5.06
C LEU A 11 -29.56 13.02 6.11
N PRO A 12 -28.76 13.27 7.16
CA PRO A 12 -29.03 14.35 8.11
C PRO A 12 -29.15 15.70 7.39
N VAL A 13 -30.08 16.55 7.85
CA VAL A 13 -30.37 17.85 7.23
C VAL A 13 -29.12 18.71 7.10
N TYR A 14 -28.30 18.79 8.16
CA TYR A 14 -27.07 19.58 8.15
C TYR A 14 -26.11 19.18 7.03
N LEU A 15 -26.03 17.88 6.72
CA LEU A 15 -25.13 17.35 5.69
C LEU A 15 -25.66 17.69 4.30
N VAL A 16 -26.97 17.61 4.10
CA VAL A 16 -27.60 18.02 2.84
C VAL A 16 -27.37 19.52 2.59
N GLU A 17 -27.55 20.36 3.60
CA GLU A 17 -27.31 21.80 3.52
C GLU A 17 -25.84 22.13 3.20
N GLU A 18 -24.90 21.40 3.80
CA GLU A 18 -23.47 21.55 3.53
C GLU A 18 -23.11 21.16 2.09
N ILE A 19 -23.64 20.03 1.60
CA ILE A 19 -23.47 19.59 0.21
C ILE A 19 -24.03 20.63 -0.76
N GLU A 20 -25.23 21.15 -0.49
CA GLU A 20 -25.85 22.18 -1.33
C GLU A 20 -25.03 23.46 -1.36
N ARG A 21 -24.54 23.92 -0.20
CA ARG A 21 -23.67 25.09 -0.11
C ARG A 21 -22.40 24.90 -0.93
N TYR A 22 -21.75 23.73 -0.81
CA TYR A 22 -20.54 23.43 -1.57
C TYR A 22 -20.81 23.37 -3.07
N CYS A 23 -21.89 22.71 -3.49
CA CYS A 23 -22.29 22.62 -4.90
C CYS A 23 -22.59 24.00 -5.49
N LYS A 24 -23.30 24.87 -4.75
CA LYS A 24 -23.59 26.25 -5.17
C LYS A 24 -22.31 27.07 -5.32
N ASN A 25 -21.42 27.05 -4.33
CA ASN A 25 -20.18 27.82 -4.34
C ASN A 25 -19.23 27.42 -5.48
N ASN A 26 -19.22 26.14 -5.87
CA ASN A 26 -18.35 25.61 -6.90
C ASN A 26 -19.03 25.47 -8.28
N ASN A 27 -20.27 25.98 -8.43
CA ASN A 27 -21.10 25.80 -9.62
C ASN A 27 -21.15 24.34 -10.13
N GLN A 28 -21.22 23.39 -9.19
CA GLN A 28 -21.14 21.96 -9.44
C GLN A 28 -22.51 21.30 -9.24
N GLN A 29 -22.89 20.38 -10.14
CA GLN A 29 -24.13 19.63 -9.99
C GLN A 29 -24.05 18.63 -8.82
N ARG A 30 -25.11 18.59 -8.00
CA ARG A 30 -25.24 17.66 -6.87
C ARG A 30 -24.96 16.21 -7.25
N ASN A 31 -25.50 15.77 -8.39
CA ASN A 31 -25.31 14.39 -8.85
C ASN A 31 -23.83 14.10 -9.20
N ASN A 32 -23.11 15.07 -9.78
CA ASN A 32 -21.69 14.89 -10.07
C ASN A 32 -20.87 14.84 -8.77
N PHE A 33 -21.14 15.76 -7.83
CA PHE A 33 -20.50 15.79 -6.52
C PHE A 33 -20.66 14.45 -5.79
N LEU A 34 -21.90 13.95 -5.67
CA LEU A 34 -22.18 12.68 -5.00
C LEU A 34 -21.52 11.49 -5.72
N ASN A 35 -21.57 11.45 -7.06
CA ASN A 35 -20.89 10.39 -7.81
C ASN A 35 -19.37 10.40 -7.58
N GLN A 36 -18.75 11.58 -7.53
CA GLN A 36 -17.32 11.70 -7.23
C GLN A 36 -17.00 11.25 -5.81
N ALA A 37 -17.78 11.69 -4.82
CA ALA A 37 -17.60 11.30 -3.42
C ALA A 37 -17.75 9.78 -3.23
N VAL A 38 -18.78 9.17 -3.80
CA VAL A 38 -19.01 7.72 -3.73
C VAL A 38 -17.88 6.95 -4.42
N LYS A 39 -17.45 7.37 -5.62
CA LYS A 39 -16.32 6.74 -6.32
C LYS A 39 -15.03 6.82 -5.51
N PHE A 40 -14.77 7.97 -4.89
CA PHE A 40 -13.62 8.16 -4.04
C PHE A 40 -13.66 7.23 -2.82
N TYR A 41 -14.79 7.21 -2.10
CA TYR A 41 -14.96 6.38 -0.92
C TYR A 41 -14.80 4.88 -1.22
N LEU A 42 -15.44 4.38 -2.29
CA LEU A 42 -15.29 2.98 -2.72
C LEU A 42 -13.85 2.63 -3.09
N LYS A 43 -13.10 3.56 -3.68
CA LYS A 43 -11.68 3.37 -3.99
C LYS A 43 -10.84 3.24 -2.72
N GLU A 44 -11.11 4.06 -1.71
CA GLU A 44 -10.40 3.97 -0.43
C GLU A 44 -10.73 2.68 0.33
N LEU A 45 -12.01 2.28 0.37
CA LEU A 45 -12.42 0.99 0.96
C LEU A 45 -11.68 -0.19 0.31
N LYS A 46 -11.56 -0.21 -1.02
CA LYS A 46 -10.85 -1.27 -1.73
C LYS A 46 -9.35 -1.29 -1.40
N LYS A 47 -8.72 -0.12 -1.20
CA LYS A 47 -7.31 -0.06 -0.77
C LYS A 47 -7.14 -0.62 0.64
N GLU A 48 -8.06 -0.30 1.54
CA GLU A 48 -8.04 -0.81 2.90
C GLU A 48 -8.25 -2.32 2.93
N GLU A 49 -9.19 -2.83 2.14
CA GLU A 49 -9.43 -4.26 1.97
C GLU A 49 -8.15 -5.00 1.54
N VAL A 50 -7.44 -4.50 0.52
CA VAL A 50 -6.17 -5.10 0.06
C VAL A 50 -5.12 -5.08 1.17
N ARG A 51 -4.98 -3.96 1.91
CA ARG A 51 -4.02 -3.87 3.03
C ARG A 51 -4.34 -4.86 4.15
N ASN A 52 -5.62 -5.03 4.48
CA ASN A 52 -6.06 -5.98 5.48
C ASN A 52 -5.77 -7.42 5.03
N HIS A 53 -6.09 -7.77 3.79
CA HIS A 53 -5.76 -9.08 3.22
C HIS A 53 -4.26 -9.36 3.24
N LEU A 54 -3.42 -8.38 2.87
CA LEU A 54 -1.96 -8.52 2.93
C LEU A 54 -1.50 -8.78 4.37
N ARG A 55 -1.96 -7.97 5.33
CA ARG A 55 -1.59 -8.13 6.74
C ARG A 55 -1.96 -9.51 7.27
N ASP A 56 -3.16 -9.98 6.94
CA ASP A 56 -3.65 -11.28 7.40
C ASP A 56 -2.91 -12.43 6.71
N GLY A 57 -2.56 -12.28 5.43
CA GLY A 57 -1.69 -13.21 4.71
C GLY A 57 -0.30 -13.32 5.34
N TYR A 58 0.34 -12.19 5.65
CA TYR A 58 1.63 -12.17 6.33
C TYR A 58 1.58 -12.81 7.71
N LYS A 59 0.53 -12.54 8.50
CA LYS A 59 0.33 -13.19 9.80
C LYS A 59 0.19 -14.70 9.67
N LYS A 60 -0.59 -15.18 8.69
CA LYS A 60 -0.78 -16.61 8.42
C LYS A 60 0.53 -17.30 8.01
N MET A 61 1.35 -16.62 7.21
CA MET A 61 2.62 -17.15 6.71
C MET A 61 3.81 -16.90 7.65
N ALA A 62 3.61 -16.21 8.79
CA ALA A 62 4.70 -15.75 9.64
C ALA A 62 5.66 -16.87 10.06
N GLY A 63 5.13 -18.02 10.48
CA GLY A 63 5.95 -19.17 10.90
C GLY A 63 6.77 -19.77 9.76
N LEU A 64 6.16 -19.96 8.58
CA LEU A 64 6.87 -20.48 7.41
C LEU A 64 7.94 -19.51 6.92
N ASN A 65 7.60 -18.22 6.84
CA ASN A 65 8.54 -17.18 6.43
C ASN A 65 9.73 -17.09 7.40
N GLN A 66 9.49 -17.28 8.69
CA GLN A 66 10.56 -17.34 9.69
C GLN A 66 11.47 -18.55 9.46
N GLN A 67 10.91 -19.74 9.29
CA GLN A 67 11.69 -20.96 9.02
C GLN A 67 12.58 -20.83 7.78
N LEU A 68 12.01 -20.32 6.67
CA LEU A 68 12.76 -20.10 5.43
C LEU A 68 13.89 -19.07 5.60
N ALA A 69 13.65 -18.02 6.39
CA ALA A 69 14.68 -17.02 6.70
C ALA A 69 15.82 -17.64 7.53
N ASP A 70 15.48 -18.44 8.54
CA ASP A 70 16.45 -19.12 9.40
C ASP A 70 17.28 -20.14 8.62
N GLU A 71 16.67 -20.87 7.68
CA GLU A 71 17.36 -21.82 6.79
C GLU A 71 18.41 -21.14 5.89
N GLY A 72 18.08 -19.97 5.32
CA GLY A 72 18.97 -19.23 4.42
C GLY A 72 20.14 -18.53 5.12
N LEU A 73 19.96 -18.16 6.39
CA LEU A 73 20.89 -17.30 7.13
C LEU A 73 22.33 -17.83 7.15
N SER A 74 22.51 -19.12 7.39
CA SER A 74 23.84 -19.74 7.49
C SER A 74 24.64 -19.61 6.18
N SER A 75 23.98 -19.85 5.04
CA SER A 75 24.57 -19.75 3.72
C SER A 75 24.89 -18.30 3.35
N GLU A 76 24.00 -17.38 3.70
CA GLU A 76 24.21 -15.94 3.48
C GLU A 76 25.41 -15.43 4.29
N CYS A 77 25.51 -15.80 5.58
CA CYS A 77 26.65 -15.45 6.43
C CYS A 77 27.96 -15.98 5.85
N TYR A 78 27.99 -17.24 5.40
CA TYR A 78 29.19 -17.82 4.79
C TYR A 78 29.59 -17.08 3.50
N SER A 79 28.62 -16.81 2.63
CA SER A 79 28.85 -16.07 1.40
C SER A 79 29.42 -14.66 1.67
N TYR A 80 28.86 -13.97 2.68
CA TYR A 80 29.32 -12.66 3.10
C TYR A 80 30.75 -12.69 3.66
N LEU A 81 31.07 -13.67 4.52
CA LEU A 81 32.42 -13.86 5.05
C LEU A 81 33.46 -14.08 3.95
N CYS A 82 33.15 -14.95 2.97
CA CYS A 82 34.03 -15.17 1.82
C CYS A 82 34.22 -13.89 0.98
N TYR A 83 33.16 -13.10 0.82
CA TYR A 83 33.22 -11.83 0.10
C TYR A 83 34.13 -10.82 0.82
N GLU A 84 33.97 -10.64 2.13
CA GLU A 84 34.81 -9.75 2.94
C GLU A 84 36.28 -10.17 2.93
N GLN A 85 36.56 -11.48 3.06
CA GLN A 85 37.94 -11.99 2.98
C GLN A 85 38.60 -11.62 1.66
N ARG A 86 37.88 -11.78 0.54
CA ARG A 86 38.40 -11.43 -0.79
C ARG A 86 38.65 -9.93 -0.95
N LEU A 87 37.80 -9.08 -0.38
CA LEU A 87 38.03 -7.63 -0.40
C LEU A 87 39.32 -7.26 0.33
N VAL A 88 39.51 -7.80 1.53
CA VAL A 88 40.73 -7.57 2.34
C VAL A 88 41.98 -8.05 1.61
N GLU A 89 41.90 -9.19 0.92
CA GLU A 89 43.01 -9.70 0.10
C GLU A 89 43.37 -8.75 -1.05
N CYS A 90 42.37 -8.20 -1.75
CA CYS A 90 42.59 -7.20 -2.81
C CYS A 90 43.26 -5.93 -2.29
N GLU A 91 42.78 -5.37 -1.17
CA GLU A 91 43.36 -4.17 -0.56
C GLU A 91 44.83 -4.36 -0.13
N LYS A 92 45.15 -5.55 0.42
CA LYS A 92 46.53 -5.91 0.78
C LYS A 92 47.45 -6.05 -0.43
N ILE A 93 46.93 -6.53 -1.56
CA ILE A 93 47.70 -6.64 -2.82
C ILE A 93 48.00 -5.25 -3.37
N GLU A 94 47.05 -4.31 -3.33
CA GLU A 94 47.26 -2.93 -3.76
C GLU A 94 48.26 -2.20 -2.86
N SER A 95 48.18 -2.41 -1.55
CA SER A 95 49.10 -1.80 -0.57
C SER A 95 50.55 -2.28 -0.68
N LYS A 96 50.80 -3.45 -1.30
CA LYS A 96 52.14 -4.01 -1.53
C LYS A 96 52.77 -3.59 -2.86
N LYS A 97 52.04 -2.87 -3.71
CA LYS A 97 52.49 -2.42 -5.04
C LYS A 97 53.00 -0.97 -5.06
N GLY A 98 52.88 -0.23 -3.96
CA GLY A 98 53.53 1.07 -3.73
C GLY A 98 54.76 0.92 -2.86
#